data_AF-A0A6L4WX62-F1
#
_entry.id   AF-A0A6L4WX62-F1
#
_cell.length_a   1.000
_cell.length_b   1.000
_cell.length_c   1.000
_cell.angle_alpha   90.00
_cell.angle_beta   90.00
_cell.angle_gamma   90.00
#
_symmetry.space_group_name_H-M   'P 1'
#
loop_
_entity.id
_entity.type
_entity.pdbx_description
1 polymer ?
#
loop_
_entity_poly.entity_id
_entity_poly.type
_entity_poly.pdbx_seq_one_letter_code
_entity_poly.pdbx_strand_id
1 'polypeptide(L)'
;MFLIRKEFTEEEIQKSGKTHELVESIKGISANALLEQIAFRVLKEKEEIKDISICEEGSVKYNNILEAGFIEEYFPTLEEYKKSIC
;
A
#
# COMPACT_ATOMS: atom_id res chain seq x y z
N MET A 1 13.18 -6.11 5.24
CA MET A 1 11.95 -5.53 5.83
C MET A 1 11.33 -4.64 4.77
N PHE A 2 10.09 -4.91 4.37
CA PHE A 2 9.38 -4.13 3.33
C PHE A 2 8.71 -2.91 3.98
N LEU A 3 8.69 -1.76 3.30
CA LEU A 3 8.10 -0.52 3.81
C LEU A 3 7.12 0.05 2.77
N ILE A 4 6.10 0.77 3.25
CA ILE A 4 5.12 1.46 2.44
C ILE A 4 5.52 2.93 2.34
N ARG A 5 5.51 3.48 1.12
CA ARG A 5 5.67 4.92 0.91
C ARG A 5 4.31 5.60 1.00
N LYS A 6 4.03 6.26 2.11
CA LYS A 6 2.81 7.05 2.30
C LYS A 6 3.07 8.50 1.88
N GLU A 7 2.38 8.96 0.84
CA GLU A 7 2.45 10.36 0.42
C GLU A 7 1.72 11.25 1.43
N PHE A 8 2.25 12.45 1.63
CA PHE A 8 1.68 13.43 2.54
C PHE A 8 0.64 14.29 1.84
N THR A 9 -0.36 14.68 2.63
CA THR A 9 -1.32 15.72 2.25
C THR A 9 -0.62 17.06 2.04
N GLU A 10 -1.23 17.96 1.27
CA GLU A 10 -0.69 19.32 1.10
C GLU A 10 -0.47 20.04 2.44
N GLU A 11 -1.36 19.83 3.41
CA GLU A 11 -1.25 20.40 4.76
C GLU A 11 -0.04 19.82 5.53
N GLU A 12 0.19 18.51 5.45
CA GLU A 12 1.36 17.84 6.05
C GLU A 12 2.67 18.28 5.39
N ILE A 13 2.67 18.48 4.07
CA ILE A 13 3.83 19.00 3.31
C ILE A 13 4.17 20.41 3.78
N GLN A 14 3.17 21.30 3.91
CA GLN A 14 3.38 22.67 4.38
C GLN A 14 3.95 22.72 5.79
N LYS A 15 3.53 21.81 6.68
CA LYS A 15 4.01 21.76 8.07
C LYS A 15 5.39 21.12 8.21
N SER A 16 5.68 20.07 7.44
CA SER A 16 6.87 19.23 7.63
C SER A 16 8.00 19.47 6.61
N GLY A 17 7.68 20.04 5.45
CA GLY A 17 8.58 20.15 4.29
C GLY A 17 8.89 18.81 3.60
N LYS A 18 8.24 17.71 4.00
CA LYS A 18 8.43 16.38 3.42
C LYS A 18 7.25 16.02 2.53
N THR A 19 7.49 15.26 1.46
CA THR A 19 6.43 14.82 0.53
C THR A 19 5.88 13.43 0.85
N HIS A 20 6.57 12.67 1.70
CA HIS A 20 6.21 11.31 2.05
C HIS A 20 6.91 10.85 3.33
N GLU A 21 6.42 9.74 3.88
CA GLU A 21 7.08 8.95 4.91
C GLU A 21 7.12 7.46 4.51
N LEU A 22 8.04 6.71 5.12
CA LEU A 22 8.10 5.26 4.99
C LEU A 22 7.53 4.64 6.26
N VAL A 23 6.50 3.82 6.13
CA VAL A 23 5.80 3.20 7.26
C VAL A 23 5.80 1.68 7.16
N GLU A 24 5.83 1.01 8.31
CA GLU A 24 5.72 -0.44 8.41
C GLU A 24 4.27 -0.94 8.32
N SER A 25 3.30 -0.05 8.57
CA SER A 25 1.89 -0.37 8.48
C SER A 25 1.06 0.87 8.17
N ILE A 26 -0.12 0.66 7.60
CA ILE A 26 -1.11 1.71 7.34
C ILE A 26 -2.52 1.14 7.53
N LYS A 27 -3.41 1.90 8.18
CA LYS A 27 -4.78 1.45 8.51
C LYS A 27 -4.85 0.04 9.14
N GLY A 28 -3.85 -0.33 9.96
CA GLY A 28 -3.78 -1.67 10.59
C GLY A 28 -3.26 -2.80 9.69
N ILE A 29 -2.85 -2.49 8.45
CA ILE A 29 -2.31 -3.44 7.48
C ILE A 29 -0.79 -3.30 7.46
N SER A 30 -0.06 -4.38 7.75
CA SER A 30 1.39 -4.38 7.67
C SER A 30 1.88 -4.31 6.22
N ALA A 31 3.07 -3.75 5.99
CA ALA A 31 3.69 -3.67 4.68
C ALA A 31 3.82 -5.04 4.00
N ASN A 32 4.17 -6.08 4.77
CA ASN A 32 4.23 -7.44 4.26
C ASN A 32 2.84 -7.98 3.89
N ALA A 33 1.82 -7.79 4.74
CA ALA A 33 0.46 -8.24 4.43
C ALA A 33 -0.11 -7.55 3.20
N LEU A 34 0.16 -6.25 3.04
CA LEU A 34 -0.24 -5.48 1.86
C LEU A 34 0.48 -5.99 0.61
N LEU A 35 1.78 -6.27 0.70
CA LEU A 35 2.56 -6.90 -0.37
C LEU A 35 1.96 -8.24 -0.82
N GLU A 36 1.55 -9.12 0.09
CA GLU A 36 0.95 -10.40 -0.29
C GLU A 36 -0.38 -10.22 -1.02
N GLN A 37 -1.20 -9.27 -0.57
CA GLN A 37 -2.50 -8.99 -1.15
C GLN A 37 -2.39 -8.33 -2.52
N ILE A 38 -1.46 -7.38 -2.70
CA ILE A 38 -1.19 -6.77 -4.00
C ILE A 38 -0.71 -7.84 -4.98
N ALA A 39 0.31 -8.63 -4.60
CA ALA A 39 0.85 -9.70 -5.43
C ALA A 39 -0.25 -10.68 -5.87
N PHE A 40 -1.11 -11.08 -4.94
CA PHE A 40 -2.28 -11.91 -5.24
C PHE A 40 -3.27 -11.23 -6.19
N ARG A 41 -3.63 -9.95 -5.94
CA ARG A 41 -4.59 -9.19 -6.75
C ARG A 41 -4.12 -9.01 -8.19
N VAL A 42 -2.83 -8.73 -8.40
CA VAL A 42 -2.26 -8.46 -9.73
C VAL A 42 -1.65 -9.70 -10.39
N LEU A 43 -1.85 -10.88 -9.78
CA LEU A 43 -1.36 -12.18 -10.27
C LEU A 43 0.17 -12.19 -10.52
N LYS A 44 0.92 -11.64 -9.56
CA LYS A 44 2.38 -11.57 -9.56
C LYS A 44 2.98 -12.25 -8.33
N GLU A 45 4.27 -12.56 -8.41
CA GLU A 45 5.04 -12.96 -7.24
C GLU A 45 5.40 -11.75 -6.37
N LYS A 46 5.61 -11.96 -5.06
CA LYS A 46 5.91 -10.86 -4.13
C LYS A 46 7.24 -10.19 -4.48
N GLU A 47 8.18 -10.97 -4.99
CA GLU A 47 9.51 -10.56 -5.45
C GLU A 47 9.46 -9.59 -6.63
N GLU A 48 8.36 -9.57 -7.39
CA GLU A 48 8.15 -8.63 -8.50
C GLU A 48 7.68 -7.25 -8.04
N ILE A 49 7.18 -7.14 -6.80
CA ILE A 49 6.70 -5.89 -6.21
C ILE A 49 7.85 -5.25 -5.44
N LYS A 50 8.50 -4.26 -6.06
CA LYS A 50 9.71 -3.63 -5.51
C LYS A 50 9.41 -2.47 -4.57
N ASP A 51 8.29 -1.81 -4.80
CA ASP A 51 7.79 -0.72 -3.97
C ASP A 51 6.27 -0.73 -3.92
N ILE A 52 5.74 -0.19 -2.82
CA ILE A 52 4.32 0.09 -2.63
C ILE A 52 4.22 1.54 -2.17
N SER A 53 3.37 2.32 -2.83
CA SER A 53 3.06 3.69 -2.43
C SER A 53 1.56 3.89 -2.25
N ILE A 54 1.21 4.81 -1.37
CA ILE A 54 -0.18 5.19 -1.11
C ILE A 54 -0.28 6.70 -1.28
N CYS A 55 -1.06 7.11 -2.27
CA CYS A 55 -1.35 8.51 -2.54
C CYS A 55 -2.34 9.08 -1.51
N GLU A 56 -2.48 10.41 -1.48
CA GLU A 56 -3.37 11.12 -0.55
C GLU A 56 -4.83 10.65 -0.62
N GLU A 57 -5.31 10.29 -1.81
CA GLU A 57 -6.66 9.75 -2.06
C GLU A 57 -6.83 8.29 -1.59
N GLY A 58 -5.79 7.69 -1.03
CA GLY A 58 -5.79 6.28 -0.62
C GLY A 58 -5.58 5.28 -1.75
N SER A 59 -5.28 5.74 -2.97
CA SER A 59 -4.89 4.88 -4.09
C SER A 59 -3.57 4.17 -3.76
N VAL A 60 -3.58 2.84 -3.84
CA VAL A 60 -2.45 1.95 -3.65
C VAL A 60 -1.80 1.73 -5.00
N LYS A 61 -0.53 2.12 -5.11
CA LYS A 61 0.29 1.89 -6.30
C LYS A 61 1.46 0.97 -5.95
N TYR A 62 1.97 0.29 -6.96
CA TYR A 62 3.19 -0.51 -6.87
C TYR A 62 4.12 -0.23 -8.04
N ASN A 63 5.41 -0.45 -7.82
CA ASN A 63 6.45 -0.14 -8.81
C ASN A 63 6.35 1.31 -9.34
N ASN A 64 6.03 2.26 -8.45
CA ASN A 64 5.80 3.71 -8.62
C ASN A 64 4.69 4.17 -9.58
N ILE A 65 4.13 3.31 -10.43
CA ILE A 65 3.19 3.76 -11.49
C ILE A 65 1.96 2.87 -11.67
N LEU A 66 1.96 1.64 -11.15
CA LEU A 66 0.88 0.69 -11.42
C LEU A 66 -0.14 0.74 -10.29
N GLU A 67 -1.39 1.06 -10.61
CA GLU A 67 -2.48 1.10 -9.64
C GLU A 67 -2.96 -0.31 -9.29
N ALA A 68 -3.13 -0.57 -7.99
CA ALA A 68 -3.63 -1.84 -7.44
C ALA A 68 -4.97 -1.65 -6.69
N GLY A 69 -5.65 -0.51 -6.84
CA GLY A 69 -6.92 -0.21 -6.16
C GLY A 69 -6.74 0.73 -4.97
N PHE A 70 -7.71 0.76 -4.07
CA PHE A 70 -7.72 1.64 -2.90
C PHE A 70 -7.39 0.89 -1.62
N ILE A 71 -6.71 1.55 -0.67
CA ILE A 71 -6.28 0.93 0.60
C ILE A 71 -7.44 0.36 1.43
N GLU A 72 -8.64 0.88 1.21
CA GLU A 72 -9.88 0.45 1.89
C GLU A 72 -10.41 -0.90 1.39
N GLU A 73 -9.94 -1.36 0.24
CA GLU A 73 -10.24 -2.70 -0.29
C GLU A 73 -9.34 -3.79 0.32
N TYR A 74 -8.32 -3.39 1.09
CA TYR A 74 -7.33 -4.30 1.67
C TYR A 74 -7.64 -4.62 3.13
N PHE A 75 -7.17 -5.78 3.59
CA PHE A 75 -7.46 -6.34 4.91
C PHE A 75 -6.18 -6.60 5.71
N PRO A 76 -6.26 -6.84 7.03
CA PRO A 76 -5.08 -7.14 7.84
C PRO A 76 -4.31 -8.39 7.38
N THR A 77 -5.00 -9.36 6.76
CA THR A 77 -4.41 -10.61 6.26
C THR A 77 -4.87 -10.95 4.84
N LEU A 78 -4.06 -11.77 4.13
CA LEU A 78 -4.42 -12.29 2.81
C LEU A 78 -5.66 -13.19 2.85
N GLU A 79 -5.89 -13.93 3.94
CA GLU A 79 -7.08 -14.79 4.06
C GLU A 79 -8.37 -13.99 4.17
N GLU A 80 -8.37 -12.90 4.94
CA GLU A 80 -9.50 -11.98 5.02
C GLU A 80 -9.76 -11.31 3.67
N TYR A 81 -8.71 -10.89 2.96
CA TYR A 81 -8.82 -10.36 1.61
C TYR A 81 -9.44 -11.36 0.63
N LYS A 82 -9.02 -12.64 0.67
CA LYS A 82 -9.61 -13.67 -0.19
C LYS A 82 -11.09 -13.90 0.11
N LYS A 83 -11.51 -13.80 1.38
CA LYS A 83 -12.92 -13.96 1.77
C LYS A 83 -13.81 -12.81 1.32
N SER A 84 -13.28 -11.60 1.14
CA SER A 84 -14.08 -10.44 0.73
C SER A 84 -14.41 -10.42 -0.77
N ILE A 85 -13.66 -11.18 -1.57
CA ILE A 85 -13.82 -11.27 -3.03
C ILE A 85 -14.41 -12.62 -3.50
N CYS A 86 -14.72 -13.53 -2.58
CA CYS A 86 -15.36 -14.83 -2.83
C CYS A 86 -16.84 -14.78 -2.49
#